data_AF-A0A7Z9HE68-F1
#
_entry.id   AF-A0A7Z9HE68-F1
#
_cell.length_a   1.000
_cell.length_b   1.000
_cell.length_c   1.000
_cell.angle_alpha   90.00
_cell.angle_beta   90.00
_cell.angle_gamma   90.00
#
_symmetry.space_group_name_H-M   'P 1'
#
loop_
_entity.id
_entity.type
_entity.pdbx_description
1 polymer ?
#
loop_
_entity_poly.entity_id
_entity_poly.type
_entity_poly.pdbx_seq_one_letter_code
_entity_poly.pdbx_strand_id
1 'polypeptide(L)'
;MTDGELGMGSGQFGAVGSGLSGLIKTAGVEWPDVFCRFVDLQPELTADTAASCILQELLDPDLRIKEVGYSGSGKSGTRRMTVQPKIIRDLTTKNSSKSLTKKSVFLVSGGARGVTAECVAKLAQTQPCSFILLGRSTIEDEPEWAKGVDEDKTKLKQAAMKSLVDSGEKPTPAKVNQLVGKVEAGRDIRKNLERISNAGGNAEYVSADVTDAKKLKTAIAPVVKKIGPVTGIIHGAGVLADKLIEKKTSDDFDAVCSTKINGIDALLKSINPKKLTHLLLFSSAAGFYGNAGQSDYAVANEALNRIALLF
;
A
#
# COMPACT_ATOMS: atom_id res chain seq x y z
N MET A 1 -7.80 17.27 -18.39
CA MET A 1 -6.98 16.18 -18.94
C MET A 1 -6.97 15.07 -17.93
N THR A 2 -7.45 13.88 -18.26
CA THR A 2 -7.10 12.69 -17.47
C THR A 2 -6.96 11.45 -18.38
N ASP A 3 -5.74 10.93 -18.40
CA ASP A 3 -5.34 9.67 -19.01
C ASP A 3 -4.78 8.77 -17.93
N GLY A 4 -5.66 8.15 -17.15
CA GLY A 4 -5.21 7.03 -16.32
C GLY A 4 -6.15 5.84 -16.17
N GLU A 5 -6.62 5.19 -17.22
CA GLU A 5 -6.98 5.60 -18.58
C GLU A 5 -8.23 4.76 -18.82
N LEU A 6 -9.34 5.09 -18.15
CA LEU A 6 -10.60 4.42 -18.43
C LEU A 6 -11.28 4.91 -19.71
N GLY A 7 -10.52 5.55 -20.60
CA GLY A 7 -10.70 5.60 -22.06
C GLY A 7 -9.60 4.88 -22.85
N MET A 8 -8.67 4.19 -22.17
CA MET A 8 -7.58 3.29 -22.63
C MET A 8 -6.66 3.89 -23.71
N GLY A 9 -6.07 5.04 -23.42
CA GLY A 9 -5.31 5.86 -24.36
C GLY A 9 -3.91 5.34 -24.76
N SER A 10 -3.11 6.26 -25.30
CA SER A 10 -1.82 6.04 -25.98
C SER A 10 -0.76 7.10 -25.59
N GLY A 11 -0.92 7.72 -24.42
CA GLY A 11 -0.19 8.91 -23.93
C GLY A 11 0.53 8.73 -22.58
N GLN A 12 0.68 9.80 -21.77
CA GLN A 12 1.37 9.74 -20.47
C GLN A 12 0.42 9.36 -19.33
N PHE A 13 0.40 8.06 -18.98
CA PHE A 13 -0.48 7.52 -17.95
C PHE A 13 -0.34 8.19 -16.55
N GLY A 14 -1.36 8.96 -16.16
CA GLY A 14 -1.51 9.63 -14.86
C GLY A 14 -1.98 8.69 -13.74
N ALA A 15 -1.20 7.65 -13.43
CA ALA A 15 -1.56 6.61 -12.45
C ALA A 15 -1.99 7.15 -11.08
N VAL A 16 -1.23 8.12 -10.56
CA VAL A 16 -1.43 8.70 -9.24
C VAL A 16 -2.69 9.55 -9.19
N GLY A 17 -2.89 10.41 -10.19
CA GLY A 17 -4.08 11.27 -10.28
C GLY A 17 -5.38 10.47 -10.41
N SER A 18 -5.32 9.31 -11.06
CA SER A 18 -6.48 8.41 -11.22
C SER A 18 -6.92 7.74 -9.90
N GLY A 19 -6.06 7.77 -8.88
CA GLY A 19 -6.43 7.41 -7.52
C GLY A 19 -7.61 8.24 -6.98
N LEU A 20 -7.81 9.47 -7.48
CA LEU A 20 -8.94 10.32 -7.09
C LEU A 20 -10.32 9.68 -7.30
N SER A 21 -10.44 8.67 -8.17
CA SER A 21 -11.71 7.93 -8.28
C SER A 21 -12.10 7.26 -6.94
N GLY A 22 -11.13 6.84 -6.12
CA GLY A 22 -11.36 6.32 -4.77
C GLY A 22 -11.99 7.33 -3.81
N LEU A 23 -11.60 8.61 -3.92
CA LEU A 23 -12.24 9.71 -3.17
C LEU A 23 -13.69 9.88 -3.61
N ILE A 24 -13.95 9.92 -4.92
CA ILE A 24 -15.32 10.11 -5.44
C ILE A 24 -16.23 8.95 -5.05
N LYS A 25 -15.73 7.71 -5.09
CA LYS A 25 -16.46 6.52 -4.62
C LYS A 25 -16.77 6.62 -3.12
N THR A 26 -15.80 7.06 -2.31
CA THR A 26 -16.00 7.27 -0.87
C THR A 26 -17.00 8.39 -0.58
N ALA A 27 -16.95 9.50 -1.33
CA ALA A 27 -17.93 10.58 -1.22
C ALA A 27 -19.35 10.06 -1.50
N GLY A 28 -19.53 9.21 -2.52
CA GLY A 28 -20.82 8.59 -2.79
C GLY A 28 -21.31 7.60 -1.72
N VAL A 29 -20.43 7.11 -0.85
CA VAL A 29 -20.80 6.29 0.33
C VAL A 29 -21.17 7.19 1.51
N GLU A 30 -20.41 8.26 1.77
CA GLU A 30 -20.64 9.17 2.89
C GLU A 30 -21.82 10.13 2.66
N TRP A 31 -22.10 10.47 1.40
CA TRP A 31 -23.14 11.43 1.01
C TRP A 31 -24.13 10.76 0.04
N PRO A 32 -25.07 9.93 0.54
CA PRO A 32 -25.96 9.13 -0.32
C PRO A 32 -26.91 9.96 -1.19
N ASP A 33 -27.20 11.20 -0.79
CA ASP A 33 -28.04 12.14 -1.54
C ASP A 33 -27.27 12.95 -2.60
N VAL A 34 -25.96 12.73 -2.71
CA VAL A 34 -25.10 13.43 -3.68
C VAL A 34 -24.75 12.48 -4.83
N PHE A 35 -25.00 12.92 -6.05
CA PHE A 35 -24.52 12.20 -7.23
C PHE A 35 -23.00 12.30 -7.33
N CYS A 36 -22.33 11.15 -7.26
CA CYS A 36 -20.88 11.03 -7.37
C CYS A 36 -20.49 10.10 -8.52
N ARG A 37 -19.76 10.63 -9.50
CA ARG A 37 -19.17 9.87 -10.60
C ARG A 37 -17.81 10.45 -10.99
N PHE A 38 -16.81 9.59 -11.08
CA PHE A 38 -15.50 9.95 -11.63
C PHE A 38 -15.55 9.84 -13.16
N VAL A 39 -15.11 10.90 -13.85
CA VAL A 39 -15.10 10.98 -15.32
C VAL A 39 -13.66 11.15 -15.78
N ASP A 40 -13.12 10.12 -16.43
CA ASP A 40 -11.78 10.13 -17.01
C ASP A 40 -11.83 10.59 -18.47
N LEU A 41 -11.22 11.73 -18.82
CA LEU A 41 -11.29 12.32 -20.17
C LEU A 41 -9.93 12.33 -20.83
N GLN A 42 -9.78 11.57 -21.91
CA GLN A 42 -8.56 11.56 -22.72
C GLN A 42 -8.09 12.99 -23.05
N PRO A 43 -6.81 13.35 -22.82
CA PRO A 43 -6.29 14.70 -22.99
C PRO A 43 -6.51 15.32 -24.37
N GLU A 44 -6.53 14.50 -25.42
CA GLU A 44 -6.68 14.95 -26.81
C GLU A 44 -8.11 15.34 -27.20
N LEU A 45 -9.10 15.15 -26.32
CA LEU A 45 -10.48 15.58 -26.59
C LEU A 45 -10.58 17.10 -26.67
N THR A 46 -11.34 17.61 -27.65
CA THR A 46 -11.65 19.04 -27.71
C THR A 46 -12.50 19.47 -26.52
N ALA A 47 -12.45 20.75 -26.14
CA ALA A 47 -13.23 21.28 -25.03
C ALA A 47 -14.74 21.02 -25.20
N ASP A 48 -15.28 21.22 -26.41
CA ASP A 48 -16.70 20.98 -26.71
C ASP A 48 -17.09 19.51 -26.55
N THR A 49 -16.20 18.61 -26.98
CA THR A 49 -16.41 17.17 -26.83
C THR A 49 -16.36 16.77 -25.36
N ALA A 50 -15.36 17.25 -24.63
CA ALA A 50 -15.21 17.01 -23.18
C ALA A 50 -16.42 17.52 -22.39
N ALA A 51 -16.90 18.74 -22.70
CA ALA A 51 -18.10 19.31 -22.09
C ALA A 51 -19.35 18.45 -22.37
N SER A 52 -19.50 17.97 -23.61
CA SER A 52 -20.59 17.08 -23.99
C SER A 52 -20.54 15.75 -23.22
N CYS A 53 -19.36 15.16 -23.05
CA CYS A 53 -19.16 13.97 -22.23
C CYS A 53 -19.55 14.20 -20.76
N ILE A 54 -19.13 15.32 -20.16
CA ILE A 54 -19.48 15.64 -18.77
C ILE A 54 -21.00 15.83 -18.61
N LEU A 55 -21.64 16.54 -19.54
CA LEU A 55 -23.10 16.73 -19.53
C LEU A 55 -23.84 15.40 -19.68
N GLN A 56 -23.33 14.49 -20.53
CA GLN A 56 -23.88 13.15 -20.66
C GLN A 56 -23.87 12.40 -19.33
N GLU A 57 -22.79 12.51 -18.55
CA GLU A 57 -22.68 11.84 -17.26
C GLU A 57 -23.56 12.47 -16.17
N LEU A 58 -23.76 13.78 -16.21
CA LEU A 58 -24.68 14.47 -15.29
C LEU A 58 -26.15 14.12 -15.55
N LEU A 59 -26.49 13.79 -16.81
CA LEU A 59 -27.85 13.47 -17.24
C LEU A 59 -28.10 11.95 -17.38
N ASP A 60 -27.12 11.12 -17.04
CA ASP A 60 -27.23 9.66 -17.17
C ASP A 60 -28.24 9.10 -16.14
N PRO A 61 -29.32 8.44 -16.58
CA PRO A 61 -30.29 7.85 -15.65
C PRO A 61 -29.72 6.69 -14.83
N ASP A 62 -28.62 6.05 -15.26
CA ASP A 62 -28.01 4.96 -14.50
C ASP A 62 -27.02 5.47 -13.45
N LEU A 63 -27.53 5.82 -12.27
CA LEU A 63 -26.73 6.35 -11.14
C LEU A 63 -25.82 5.31 -10.45
N ARG A 64 -25.87 4.04 -10.89
CA ARG A 64 -25.06 2.95 -10.30
C ARG A 64 -23.61 2.99 -10.78
N ILE A 65 -23.37 3.54 -11.97
CA ILE A 65 -22.03 3.68 -12.52
C ILE A 65 -21.28 4.76 -11.73
N LYS A 66 -20.14 4.39 -11.13
CA LYS A 66 -19.34 5.28 -10.29
C LYS A 66 -18.09 5.83 -10.97
N GLU A 67 -17.68 5.20 -12.06
CA GLU A 67 -16.49 5.57 -12.80
C GLU A 67 -16.69 5.29 -14.29
N VAL A 68 -16.35 6.28 -15.11
CA VAL A 68 -16.33 6.16 -16.56
C VAL A 68 -15.07 6.77 -17.12
N GLY A 69 -14.73 6.39 -18.33
CA GLY A 69 -13.82 7.21 -19.12
C GLY A 69 -14.18 7.29 -20.59
N TYR A 70 -13.60 8.30 -21.21
CA TYR A 70 -13.89 8.73 -22.57
C TYR A 70 -12.61 8.85 -23.39
N SER A 71 -12.66 8.32 -24.60
CA SER A 71 -11.61 8.47 -25.61
C SER A 71 -12.17 8.85 -26.97
N GLY A 72 -11.32 9.45 -27.80
CA GLY A 72 -11.65 9.76 -29.19
C GLY A 72 -11.77 8.48 -30.02
N SER A 73 -12.80 8.38 -30.86
CA SER A 73 -12.97 7.27 -31.81
C SER A 73 -13.12 7.77 -33.23
N GLY A 74 -11.98 7.91 -33.94
CA GLY A 74 -11.95 8.14 -35.38
C GLY A 74 -12.82 9.32 -35.85
N LYS A 75 -13.41 9.19 -37.05
CA LYS A 75 -13.99 10.31 -37.80
C LYS A 75 -15.29 10.93 -37.22
N SER A 76 -15.95 10.40 -36.18
CA SER A 76 -17.12 11.11 -35.61
C SER A 76 -17.63 10.71 -34.21
N GLY A 77 -16.84 10.06 -33.34
CA GLY A 77 -17.40 9.59 -32.06
C GLY A 77 -16.49 9.70 -30.86
N THR A 78 -17.10 9.75 -29.67
CA THR A 78 -16.47 9.46 -28.38
C THR A 78 -16.82 8.04 -27.96
N ARG A 79 -15.84 7.28 -27.50
CA ARG A 79 -16.09 5.99 -26.84
C ARG A 79 -16.22 6.21 -25.34
N ARG A 80 -17.28 5.68 -24.73
CA ARG A 80 -17.49 5.64 -23.28
C ARG A 80 -17.20 4.24 -22.75
N MET A 81 -16.45 4.13 -21.66
CA MET A 81 -16.12 2.86 -21.00
C MET A 81 -16.34 2.97 -19.50
N THR A 82 -16.55 1.82 -18.84
CA THR A 82 -16.67 1.70 -17.37
C THR A 82 -16.05 0.38 -16.91
N VAL A 83 -15.70 0.27 -15.64
CA VAL A 83 -15.19 -0.97 -15.05
C VAL A 83 -16.34 -1.77 -14.47
N GLN A 84 -16.40 -3.05 -14.82
CA GLN A 84 -17.30 -4.00 -14.19
C GLN A 84 -16.50 -5.14 -13.54
N PRO A 85 -16.77 -5.47 -12.26
CA PRO A 85 -16.15 -6.62 -11.64
C PRO A 85 -16.61 -7.90 -12.36
N LYS A 86 -15.66 -8.79 -12.64
CA LYS A 86 -15.92 -10.10 -13.22
C LYS A 86 -15.50 -11.18 -12.23
N ILE A 87 -16.39 -12.13 -11.95
CA ILE A 87 -16.05 -13.31 -11.15
C ILE A 87 -15.11 -14.19 -11.97
N ILE A 88 -13.88 -14.36 -11.48
CA ILE A 88 -12.89 -15.27 -12.06
C ILE A 88 -12.83 -16.49 -11.13
N ARG A 89 -13.25 -17.66 -11.63
CA ARG A 89 -13.25 -18.92 -10.85
C ARG A 89 -11.92 -19.66 -10.90
N ASP A 90 -11.09 -19.39 -11.91
CA ASP A 90 -9.78 -19.99 -12.09
C ASP A 90 -8.73 -18.88 -12.15
N LEU A 91 -7.96 -18.75 -11.07
CA LEU A 91 -6.86 -17.79 -10.94
C LEU A 91 -5.55 -18.34 -11.53
N THR A 92 -5.56 -19.55 -12.12
CA THR A 92 -4.36 -20.08 -12.77
C THR A 92 -4.07 -19.30 -14.04
N THR A 93 -3.00 -18.51 -14.01
CA THR A 93 -2.46 -17.89 -15.21
C THR A 93 -1.78 -18.97 -16.04
N LYS A 94 -2.39 -19.37 -17.17
CA LYS A 94 -1.82 -20.38 -18.10
C LYS A 94 -0.40 -20.05 -18.62
N ASN A 95 0.06 -18.81 -18.43
CA ASN A 95 1.38 -18.31 -18.85
C ASN A 95 2.21 -17.76 -17.67
N SER A 96 2.67 -18.60 -16.74
CA SER A 96 3.66 -18.15 -15.74
C SER A 96 5.06 -18.09 -16.38
N SER A 97 5.33 -17.09 -17.21
CA SER A 97 6.61 -16.96 -17.92
C SER A 97 7.81 -16.68 -17.00
N LYS A 98 7.58 -16.31 -15.72
CA LYS A 98 8.61 -16.07 -14.71
C LYS A 98 8.28 -16.81 -13.42
N SER A 99 8.90 -17.97 -13.23
CA SER A 99 8.78 -18.74 -12.00
C SER A 99 9.61 -18.10 -10.89
N LEU A 100 9.04 -18.05 -9.69
CA LEU A 100 9.77 -17.65 -8.49
C LEU A 100 10.89 -18.67 -8.21
N THR A 101 12.10 -18.20 -7.89
CA THR A 101 13.24 -19.09 -7.64
C THR A 101 13.82 -18.86 -6.24
N LYS A 102 14.65 -19.79 -5.75
CA LYS A 102 15.42 -19.60 -4.51
C LYS A 102 16.38 -18.40 -4.57
N LYS A 103 16.77 -17.96 -5.77
CA LYS A 103 17.63 -16.77 -5.99
C LYS A 103 16.85 -15.46 -5.97
N SER A 104 15.52 -15.51 -5.91
CA SER A 104 14.70 -14.30 -5.86
C SER A 104 14.93 -13.57 -4.53
N VAL A 105 15.09 -12.25 -4.62
CA VAL A 105 15.25 -11.37 -3.46
C VAL A 105 14.13 -10.34 -3.48
N PHE A 106 13.28 -10.36 -2.46
CA PHE A 106 12.17 -9.42 -2.33
C PHE A 106 12.53 -8.29 -1.37
N LEU A 107 12.32 -7.04 -1.81
CA LEU A 107 12.26 -5.89 -0.94
C LEU A 107 10.81 -5.70 -0.48
N VAL A 108 10.56 -5.79 0.83
CA VAL A 108 9.20 -5.87 1.39
C VAL A 108 8.95 -4.72 2.35
N SER A 109 8.16 -3.73 1.95
CA SER A 109 7.74 -2.66 2.88
C SER A 109 6.57 -3.11 3.74
N GLY A 110 6.60 -2.79 5.05
CA GLY A 110 5.57 -3.28 5.98
C GLY A 110 5.65 -4.79 6.21
N GLY A 111 6.75 -5.44 5.81
CA GLY A 111 6.86 -6.90 5.75
C GLY A 111 7.13 -7.60 7.06
N ALA A 112 7.39 -6.85 8.13
CA ALA A 112 7.88 -7.42 9.38
C ALA A 112 6.78 -7.74 10.40
N ARG A 113 5.56 -7.21 10.19
CA ARG A 113 4.40 -7.37 11.08
C ARG A 113 3.09 -7.43 10.27
N GLY A 114 2.03 -7.96 10.88
CA GLY A 114 0.68 -7.96 10.30
C GLY A 114 0.54 -8.83 9.04
N VAL A 115 -0.44 -8.49 8.19
CA VAL A 115 -0.86 -9.29 7.03
C VAL A 115 0.28 -9.52 6.04
N THR A 116 1.12 -8.52 5.79
CA THR A 116 2.25 -8.67 4.85
C THR A 116 3.28 -9.67 5.36
N ALA A 117 3.55 -9.70 6.67
CA ALA A 117 4.44 -10.71 7.26
C ALA A 117 3.87 -12.13 7.14
N GLU A 118 2.55 -12.29 7.32
CA GLU A 118 1.87 -13.58 7.09
C GLU A 118 2.04 -14.07 5.64
N CYS A 119 1.82 -13.18 4.67
CA CYS A 119 2.01 -13.50 3.26
C CYS A 119 3.46 -13.86 2.93
N VAL A 120 4.44 -13.13 3.48
CA VAL A 120 5.86 -13.42 3.29
C VAL A 120 6.25 -14.76 3.91
N ALA A 121 5.83 -15.04 5.15
CA ALA A 121 6.08 -16.32 5.79
C ALA A 121 5.48 -17.47 4.99
N LYS A 122 4.26 -17.29 4.45
CA LYS A 122 3.65 -18.29 3.59
C LYS A 122 4.39 -18.47 2.26
N LEU A 123 4.84 -17.37 1.65
CA LEU A 123 5.63 -17.40 0.43
C LEU A 123 6.94 -18.16 0.64
N ALA A 124 7.63 -17.92 1.76
CA ALA A 124 8.85 -18.63 2.14
C ALA A 124 8.63 -20.15 2.28
N GLN A 125 7.49 -20.57 2.84
CA GLN A 125 7.12 -22.00 2.92
C GLN A 125 6.94 -22.64 1.54
N THR A 126 6.40 -21.89 0.57
CA THR A 126 6.17 -22.41 -0.79
C THR A 126 7.42 -22.38 -1.65
N GLN A 127 8.28 -21.37 -1.48
CA GLN A 127 9.53 -21.21 -2.20
C GLN A 127 10.51 -20.46 -1.28
N PRO A 128 11.55 -21.14 -0.76
CA PRO A 128 12.52 -20.55 0.16
C PRO A 128 13.46 -19.57 -0.57
N CYS A 129 12.96 -18.35 -0.77
CA CYS A 129 13.71 -17.22 -1.33
C CYS A 129 14.14 -16.23 -0.23
N SER A 130 14.75 -15.11 -0.62
CA SER A 130 15.26 -14.11 0.32
C SER A 130 14.38 -12.87 0.43
N PHE A 131 14.31 -12.28 1.62
CA PHE A 131 13.46 -11.13 1.94
C PHE A 131 14.24 -10.06 2.70
N ILE A 132 14.12 -8.82 2.25
CA ILE A 132 14.57 -7.62 2.96
C ILE A 132 13.31 -6.93 3.49
N LEU A 133 13.02 -7.13 4.78
CA LEU A 133 11.81 -6.63 5.43
C LEU A 133 12.05 -5.21 5.94
N LEU A 134 11.19 -4.28 5.57
CA LEU A 134 11.27 -2.89 6.01
C LEU A 134 10.13 -2.55 6.97
N GLY A 135 10.47 -1.75 7.98
CA GLY A 135 9.53 -1.14 8.90
C GLY A 135 10.17 0.06 9.60
N ARG A 136 9.38 0.83 10.35
CA ARG A 136 9.88 2.01 11.08
C ARG A 136 10.40 1.68 12.48
N SER A 137 10.05 0.51 13.01
CA SER A 137 10.44 0.09 14.35
C SER A 137 11.92 -0.26 14.39
N THR A 138 12.65 0.23 15.39
CA THR A 138 14.00 -0.25 15.67
C THR A 138 13.92 -1.64 16.32
N ILE A 139 14.82 -2.54 15.95
CA ILE A 139 15.07 -3.76 16.72
C ILE A 139 16.21 -3.43 17.67
N GLU A 140 15.86 -3.20 18.92
CA GLU A 140 16.79 -3.08 20.04
C GLU A 140 16.75 -4.37 20.87
N ASP A 141 17.70 -4.53 21.77
CA ASP A 141 17.60 -5.60 22.77
C ASP A 141 16.36 -5.39 23.64
N GLU A 142 15.71 -6.49 23.98
CA GLU A 142 14.53 -6.43 24.81
C GLU A 142 14.91 -5.93 26.22
N PRO A 143 14.23 -4.90 26.75
CA PRO A 143 14.60 -4.34 28.03
C PRO A 143 14.33 -5.33 29.18
N GLU A 144 15.14 -5.26 30.25
CA GLU A 144 15.05 -6.20 31.38
C GLU A 144 13.65 -6.29 31.99
N TRP A 145 12.92 -5.18 32.09
CA TRP A 145 11.56 -5.17 32.64
C TRP A 145 10.55 -5.99 31.81
N ALA A 146 10.84 -6.24 30.53
CA ALA A 146 9.99 -7.00 29.64
C ALA A 146 10.41 -8.48 29.53
N LYS A 147 11.67 -8.82 29.83
CA LYS A 147 12.17 -10.19 29.70
C LYS A 147 11.39 -11.14 30.62
N GLY A 148 10.96 -12.28 30.06
CA GLY A 148 10.19 -13.28 30.79
C GLY A 148 8.74 -12.90 31.08
N VAL A 149 8.29 -11.70 30.69
CA VAL A 149 6.88 -11.33 30.73
C VAL A 149 6.20 -11.89 29.48
N ASP A 150 5.19 -12.73 29.66
CA ASP A 150 4.40 -13.35 28.58
C ASP A 150 3.85 -12.31 27.57
N GLU A 151 3.30 -12.78 26.45
CA GLU A 151 2.59 -11.94 25.45
C GLU A 151 1.30 -11.26 26.03
N ASP A 152 0.99 -11.44 27.32
CA ASP A 152 -0.12 -10.75 27.98
C ASP A 152 0.17 -9.25 28.11
N LYS A 153 -0.55 -8.48 27.28
CA LYS A 153 -0.46 -7.02 27.21
C LYS A 153 -0.72 -6.33 28.56
N THR A 154 -1.54 -6.91 29.43
CA THR A 154 -1.84 -6.34 30.75
C THR A 154 -0.62 -6.44 31.66
N LYS A 155 0.01 -7.63 31.71
CA LYS A 155 1.25 -7.84 32.48
C LYS A 155 2.38 -6.96 31.95
N LEU A 156 2.49 -6.84 30.62
CA LEU A 156 3.52 -6.02 29.99
C LEU A 156 3.33 -4.52 30.30
N LYS A 157 2.08 -4.03 30.35
CA LYS A 157 1.77 -2.67 30.81
C LYS A 157 2.14 -2.45 32.28
N GLN A 158 1.84 -3.41 33.16
CA GLN A 158 2.19 -3.32 34.58
C GLN A 158 3.72 -3.26 34.77
N ALA A 159 4.47 -4.10 34.04
CA ALA A 159 5.93 -4.08 34.07
C ALA A 159 6.52 -2.76 33.54
N ALA A 160 5.97 -2.23 32.45
CA ALA A 160 6.36 -0.92 31.91
C ALA A 160 6.07 0.22 32.89
N MET A 161 4.91 0.20 33.57
CA MET A 161 4.58 1.18 34.60
C MET A 161 5.56 1.14 35.76
N LYS A 162 5.89 -0.06 36.26
CA LYS A 162 6.87 -0.25 37.34
C LYS A 162 8.24 0.28 36.93
N SER A 163 8.72 -0.07 35.74
CA SER A 163 9.99 0.42 35.19
C SER A 163 10.09 1.94 35.15
N LEU A 164 9.01 2.62 34.72
CA LEU A 164 8.95 4.09 34.72
C LEU A 164 9.00 4.67 36.13
N VAL A 165 8.28 4.07 37.09
CA VAL A 165 8.32 4.51 38.49
C VAL A 165 9.71 4.33 39.09
N ASP A 166 10.34 3.17 38.86
CA ASP A 166 11.68 2.84 39.33
C ASP A 166 12.75 3.78 38.73
N SER A 167 12.52 4.30 37.51
CA SER A 167 13.38 5.32 36.87
C SER A 167 13.04 6.76 37.25
N GLY A 168 12.12 6.99 38.20
CA GLY A 168 11.68 8.32 38.64
C GLY A 168 10.77 9.06 37.65
N GLU A 169 10.25 8.38 36.64
CA GLU A 169 9.35 8.95 35.63
C GLU A 169 7.87 8.68 35.95
N LYS A 170 7.00 9.62 35.56
CA LYS A 170 5.55 9.45 35.70
C LYS A 170 5.00 8.47 34.64
N PRO A 171 4.32 7.38 35.03
CA PRO A 171 3.79 6.37 34.11
C PRO A 171 2.49 6.83 33.42
N THR A 172 2.60 7.78 32.49
CA THR A 172 1.45 8.21 31.70
C THR A 172 1.00 7.12 30.72
N PRO A 173 -0.30 7.01 30.37
CA PRO A 173 -0.77 6.03 29.40
C PRO A 173 -0.03 6.07 28.06
N ALA A 174 0.32 7.27 27.59
CA ALA A 174 1.08 7.45 26.35
C ALA A 174 2.48 6.84 26.43
N LYS A 175 3.25 7.14 27.49
CA LYS A 175 4.59 6.57 27.70
C LYS A 175 4.56 5.05 27.86
N VAL A 176 3.62 4.55 28.66
CA VAL A 176 3.45 3.10 28.88
C VAL A 176 3.13 2.40 27.56
N ASN A 177 2.16 2.91 26.79
CA ASN A 177 1.81 2.34 25.49
C ASN A 177 2.97 2.42 24.49
N GLN A 178 3.79 3.47 24.53
CA GLN A 178 4.98 3.59 23.69
C GLN A 178 6.03 2.53 24.03
N LEU A 179 6.36 2.33 25.31
CA LEU A 179 7.32 1.31 25.75
C LEU A 179 6.83 -0.10 25.41
N VAL A 180 5.56 -0.40 25.74
CA VAL A 180 4.92 -1.68 25.43
C VAL A 180 4.90 -1.92 23.91
N GLY A 181 4.53 -0.91 23.13
CA GLY A 181 4.48 -1.02 21.67
C GLY A 181 5.84 -1.28 21.02
N LYS A 182 6.93 -0.73 21.59
CA LYS A 182 8.31 -1.05 21.14
C LYS A 182 8.65 -2.52 21.39
N VAL A 183 8.33 -3.04 22.58
CA VAL A 183 8.57 -4.45 22.92
C VAL A 183 7.74 -5.37 22.03
N GLU A 184 6.43 -5.11 21.90
CA GLU A 184 5.54 -5.88 21.02
C GLU A 184 6.05 -5.90 19.58
N ALA A 185 6.47 -4.74 19.06
CA ALA A 185 7.03 -4.65 17.71
C ALA A 185 8.32 -5.48 17.57
N GLY A 186 9.24 -5.37 18.53
CA GLY A 186 10.49 -6.15 18.51
C GLY A 186 10.23 -7.66 18.54
N ARG A 187 9.32 -8.11 19.42
CA ARG A 187 8.90 -9.52 19.52
C ARG A 187 8.27 -10.02 18.22
N ASP A 188 7.31 -9.28 17.67
CA ASP A 188 6.65 -9.63 16.40
C ASP A 188 7.65 -9.80 15.26
N ILE A 189 8.60 -8.86 15.15
CA ILE A 189 9.59 -8.89 14.08
C ILE A 189 10.51 -10.09 14.23
N ARG A 190 11.07 -10.35 15.42
CA ARG A 190 11.94 -11.50 15.67
C ARG A 190 11.21 -12.82 15.40
N LYS A 191 9.97 -12.95 15.88
CA LYS A 191 9.10 -14.11 15.62
C LYS A 191 8.88 -14.34 14.13
N ASN A 192 8.63 -13.28 13.36
CA ASN A 192 8.43 -13.41 11.91
C ASN A 192 9.72 -13.75 11.15
N LEU A 193 10.88 -13.22 11.58
CA LEU A 193 12.17 -13.61 11.03
C LEU A 193 12.45 -15.10 11.26
N GLU A 194 12.21 -15.60 12.48
CA GLU A 194 12.31 -17.02 12.82
C GLU A 194 11.36 -17.88 12.00
N ARG A 195 10.10 -17.46 11.83
CA ARG A 195 9.12 -18.17 11.00
C ARG A 195 9.59 -18.33 9.55
N ILE A 196 10.17 -17.27 8.97
CA ILE A 196 10.71 -17.33 7.60
C ILE A 196 11.94 -18.24 7.55
N SER A 197 12.83 -18.15 8.54
CA SER A 197 14.01 -19.00 8.63
C SER A 197 13.66 -20.48 8.78
N ASN A 198 12.69 -20.81 9.65
CA ASN A 198 12.19 -22.18 9.86
C ASN A 198 11.49 -22.74 8.60
N ALA A 199 10.97 -21.88 7.74
CA ALA A 199 10.43 -22.26 6.42
C ALA A 199 11.52 -22.46 5.35
N GLY A 200 12.80 -22.25 5.70
CA GLY A 200 13.95 -22.35 4.79
C GLY A 200 14.26 -21.06 4.02
N GLY A 201 13.48 -19.99 4.21
CA GLY A 201 13.74 -18.69 3.63
C GLY A 201 14.85 -17.93 4.36
N ASN A 202 15.39 -16.90 3.73
CA ASN A 202 16.34 -15.98 4.35
C ASN A 202 15.68 -14.61 4.53
N ALA A 203 15.70 -14.04 5.72
CA ALA A 203 15.11 -12.72 5.96
C ALA A 203 16.03 -11.83 6.78
N GLU A 204 16.17 -10.58 6.35
CA GLU A 204 16.84 -9.52 7.11
C GLU A 204 15.90 -8.34 7.28
N TYR A 205 15.85 -7.82 8.50
CA TYR A 205 15.05 -6.63 8.81
C TYR A 205 15.90 -5.37 8.74
N VAL A 206 15.35 -4.33 8.12
CA VAL A 206 15.96 -2.99 8.06
C VAL A 206 14.94 -1.97 8.57
N SER A 207 15.33 -1.23 9.62
CA SER A 207 14.54 -0.11 10.12
C SER A 207 14.72 1.10 9.18
N ALA A 208 13.71 1.40 8.38
CA ALA A 208 13.69 2.51 7.45
C ALA A 208 12.26 3.00 7.21
N ASP A 209 12.10 4.33 7.07
CA ASP A 209 10.88 4.90 6.52
C ASP A 209 10.85 4.71 5.00
N VAL A 210 9.78 4.11 4.50
CA VAL A 210 9.62 3.85 3.07
C VAL A 210 9.45 5.14 2.26
N THR A 211 9.04 6.24 2.90
CA THR A 211 8.83 7.53 2.24
C THR A 211 10.12 8.32 2.03
N ASP A 212 11.23 7.95 2.68
CA ASP A 212 12.53 8.61 2.54
C ASP A 212 13.44 7.81 1.59
N ALA A 213 13.32 8.07 0.28
CA ALA A 213 14.05 7.33 -0.75
C ALA A 213 15.59 7.33 -0.56
N LYS A 214 16.15 8.44 -0.06
CA LYS A 214 17.60 8.56 0.14
C LYS A 214 18.06 7.70 1.31
N LYS A 215 17.39 7.81 2.47
CA LYS A 215 17.72 6.99 3.63
C LYS A 215 17.44 5.52 3.37
N LEU A 216 16.34 5.21 2.71
CA LEU A 216 15.99 3.84 2.33
C LEU A 216 17.11 3.18 1.51
N LYS A 217 17.57 3.83 0.44
CA LYS A 217 18.64 3.30 -0.41
C LYS A 217 19.93 3.04 0.37
N THR A 218 20.31 3.98 1.25
CA THR A 218 21.50 3.81 2.11
C THR A 218 21.32 2.66 3.10
N ALA A 219 20.13 2.55 3.72
CA ALA A 219 19.84 1.54 4.73
C ALA A 219 19.84 0.11 4.16
N ILE A 220 19.34 -0.09 2.93
CA ILE A 220 19.26 -1.43 2.32
C ILE A 220 20.57 -1.86 1.64
N ALA A 221 21.47 -0.93 1.30
CA ALA A 221 22.68 -1.24 0.53
C ALA A 221 23.57 -2.33 1.15
N PRO A 222 23.84 -2.36 2.48
CA PRO A 222 24.61 -3.43 3.10
C PRO A 222 23.94 -4.81 2.96
N VAL A 223 22.61 -4.86 3.11
CA VAL A 223 21.83 -6.09 3.02
C VAL A 223 21.77 -6.59 1.58
N VAL A 224 21.56 -5.69 0.61
CA VAL A 224 21.61 -6.02 -0.82
C VAL A 224 22.99 -6.54 -1.23
N LYS A 225 24.08 -5.99 -0.67
CA LYS A 225 25.44 -6.50 -0.91
C LYS A 225 25.64 -7.92 -0.36
N LYS A 226 25.00 -8.25 0.77
CA LYS A 226 25.08 -9.56 1.42
C LYS A 226 24.21 -10.62 0.74
N ILE A 227 22.97 -10.29 0.41
CA ILE A 227 21.95 -11.24 -0.09
C ILE A 227 21.94 -11.33 -1.62
N GLY A 228 22.20 -10.22 -2.31
CA GLY A 228 22.14 -10.11 -3.77
C GLY A 228 21.13 -9.06 -4.26
N PRO A 229 21.06 -8.85 -5.59
CA PRO A 229 20.23 -7.83 -6.19
C PRO A 229 18.74 -8.12 -5.98
N VAL A 230 17.96 -7.08 -5.67
CA VAL A 230 16.50 -7.17 -5.55
C VAL A 230 15.88 -7.52 -6.90
N THR A 231 15.09 -8.60 -6.94
CA THR A 231 14.35 -9.07 -8.11
C THR A 231 12.84 -8.92 -7.95
N GLY A 232 12.36 -8.61 -6.76
CA GLY A 232 10.93 -8.42 -6.50
C GLY A 232 10.65 -7.32 -5.47
N ILE A 233 9.51 -6.68 -5.59
CA ILE A 233 8.98 -5.76 -4.58
C ILE A 233 7.65 -6.30 -4.07
N ILE A 234 7.48 -6.29 -2.74
CA ILE A 234 6.19 -6.49 -2.08
C ILE A 234 5.90 -5.23 -1.27
N HIS A 235 4.93 -4.44 -1.71
CA HIS A 235 4.59 -3.18 -1.09
C HIS A 235 3.35 -3.32 -0.20
N GLY A 236 3.58 -3.59 1.08
CA GLY A 236 2.57 -3.74 2.12
C GLY A 236 2.50 -2.61 3.15
N ALA A 237 3.33 -1.56 3.00
CA ALA A 237 3.32 -0.46 3.96
C ALA A 237 2.02 0.35 3.83
N GLY A 238 1.49 0.76 4.98
CA GLY A 238 0.27 1.55 5.07
C GLY A 238 0.08 2.11 6.47
N VAL A 239 -0.58 3.26 6.52
CA VAL A 239 -1.13 3.84 7.75
C VAL A 239 -2.59 4.16 7.50
N LEU A 240 -3.36 4.28 8.57
CA LEU A 240 -4.76 4.66 8.54
C LEU A 240 -4.92 6.00 9.27
N ALA A 241 -5.85 6.80 8.77
CA ALA A 241 -6.24 8.07 9.37
C ALA A 241 -7.76 8.22 9.26
N ASP A 242 -8.49 7.20 9.68
CA ASP A 242 -9.92 7.05 9.41
C ASP A 242 -10.74 8.20 10.04
N LYS A 243 -11.37 8.99 9.18
CA LYS A 243 -12.19 10.17 9.49
C LYS A 243 -13.11 10.45 8.30
N LEU A 244 -14.34 10.88 8.56
CA LEU A 244 -15.23 11.39 7.52
C LEU A 244 -14.53 12.50 6.72
N ILE A 245 -14.92 12.65 5.45
CA ILE A 245 -14.32 13.63 4.52
C ILE A 245 -14.28 15.02 5.15
N GLU A 246 -15.35 15.45 5.82
CA GLU A 246 -15.46 16.77 6.47
C GLU A 246 -14.51 16.99 7.65
N LYS A 247 -13.96 15.92 8.23
CA LYS A 247 -13.05 15.96 9.38
C LYS A 247 -11.61 15.64 8.98
N LYS A 248 -11.35 15.37 7.70
CA LYS A 248 -10.03 15.05 7.17
C LYS A 248 -9.16 16.29 7.15
N THR A 249 -7.91 16.17 7.57
CA THR A 249 -6.89 17.21 7.41
C THR A 249 -5.94 16.85 6.28
N SER A 250 -5.20 17.83 5.77
CA SER A 250 -4.13 17.58 4.78
C SER A 250 -3.06 16.65 5.35
N ASP A 251 -2.72 16.77 6.62
CA ASP A 251 -1.74 15.90 7.28
C ASP A 251 -2.19 14.43 7.32
N ASP A 252 -3.49 14.18 7.56
CA ASP A 252 -4.06 12.83 7.49
C ASP A 252 -3.89 12.25 6.08
N PHE A 253 -4.28 13.03 5.07
CA PHE A 253 -4.20 12.65 3.66
C PHE A 253 -2.75 12.37 3.25
N ASP A 254 -1.84 13.28 3.56
CA ASP A 254 -0.42 13.17 3.22
C ASP A 254 0.22 11.96 3.89
N ALA A 255 -0.11 11.67 5.15
CA ALA A 255 0.40 10.49 5.85
C ALA A 255 -0.02 9.19 5.16
N VAL A 256 -1.30 9.06 4.80
CA VAL A 256 -1.85 7.84 4.17
C VAL A 256 -1.34 7.70 2.74
N CYS A 257 -1.49 8.74 1.92
CA CYS A 257 -1.09 8.73 0.52
C CYS A 257 0.42 8.58 0.34
N SER A 258 1.24 9.33 1.11
CA SER A 258 2.70 9.24 0.98
C SER A 258 3.22 7.84 1.32
N THR A 259 2.67 7.20 2.35
CA THR A 259 3.12 5.86 2.77
C THR A 259 2.97 4.84 1.63
N LYS A 260 1.91 4.95 0.81
CA LYS A 260 1.68 4.06 -0.33
C LYS A 260 2.33 4.54 -1.62
N ILE A 261 2.05 5.78 -2.02
CA ILE A 261 2.41 6.32 -3.34
C ILE A 261 3.90 6.70 -3.37
N ASN A 262 4.35 7.54 -2.43
CA ASN A 262 5.76 7.89 -2.34
C ASN A 262 6.58 6.68 -1.88
N GLY A 263 5.99 5.80 -1.08
CA GLY A 263 6.59 4.53 -0.68
C GLY A 263 6.97 3.63 -1.85
N ILE A 264 6.05 3.38 -2.81
CA ILE A 264 6.38 2.56 -3.98
C ILE A 264 7.43 3.24 -4.88
N ASP A 265 7.34 4.55 -5.08
CA ASP A 265 8.33 5.31 -5.86
C ASP A 265 9.73 5.21 -5.24
N ALA A 266 9.84 5.37 -3.92
CA ALA A 266 11.09 5.23 -3.18
C ALA A 266 11.67 3.81 -3.29
N LEU A 267 10.83 2.76 -3.19
CA LEU A 267 11.26 1.38 -3.37
C LEU A 267 11.84 1.16 -4.77
N LEU A 268 11.15 1.60 -5.81
CA LEU A 268 11.60 1.48 -7.20
C LEU A 268 12.92 2.23 -7.45
N LYS A 269 13.07 3.43 -6.90
CA LYS A 269 14.31 4.24 -6.98
C LYS A 269 15.48 3.68 -6.16
N SER A 270 15.20 2.83 -5.17
CA SER A 270 16.21 2.23 -4.30
C SER A 270 16.91 1.02 -4.91
N ILE A 271 16.37 0.45 -6.00
CA ILE A 271 16.87 -0.78 -6.64
C ILE A 271 17.26 -0.55 -8.11
N ASN A 272 17.80 -1.60 -8.75
CA ASN A 272 17.99 -1.59 -10.21
C ASN A 272 16.71 -2.14 -10.89
N PRO A 273 15.89 -1.27 -11.55
CA PRO A 273 14.63 -1.71 -12.15
C PRO A 273 14.82 -2.77 -13.25
N LYS A 274 15.99 -2.83 -13.91
CA LYS A 274 16.28 -3.85 -14.93
C LYS A 274 16.35 -5.28 -14.39
N LYS A 275 16.42 -5.46 -13.07
CA LYS A 275 16.44 -6.77 -12.40
C LYS A 275 15.08 -7.16 -11.84
N LEU A 276 14.11 -6.23 -11.81
CA LEU A 276 12.80 -6.45 -11.23
C LEU A 276 11.98 -7.38 -12.13
N THR A 277 11.54 -8.50 -11.59
CA THR A 277 10.70 -9.49 -12.26
C THR A 277 9.32 -9.61 -11.65
N HIS A 278 9.15 -9.14 -10.41
CA HIS A 278 7.90 -9.26 -9.65
C HIS A 278 7.57 -7.95 -8.93
N LEU A 279 6.32 -7.52 -9.07
CA LEU A 279 5.76 -6.39 -8.32
C LEU A 279 4.44 -6.84 -7.70
N LEU A 280 4.36 -6.81 -6.37
CA LEU A 280 3.16 -7.16 -5.62
C LEU A 280 2.77 -5.96 -4.77
N LEU A 281 1.58 -5.40 -5.01
CA LEU A 281 1.08 -4.22 -4.32
C LEU A 281 -0.13 -4.59 -3.46
N PHE A 282 -0.07 -4.33 -2.16
CA PHE A 282 -1.21 -4.57 -1.28
C PHE A 282 -2.14 -3.37 -1.37
N SER A 283 -3.19 -3.55 -2.17
CA SER A 283 -4.30 -2.61 -2.32
C SER A 283 -5.45 -2.96 -1.35
N SER A 284 -6.61 -2.34 -1.54
CA SER A 284 -7.82 -2.58 -0.78
C SER A 284 -9.08 -2.43 -1.63
N ALA A 285 -10.12 -3.17 -1.24
CA ALA A 285 -11.47 -3.01 -1.79
C ALA A 285 -11.99 -1.57 -1.66
N ALA A 286 -11.52 -0.82 -0.66
CA ALA A 286 -11.85 0.60 -0.48
C ALA A 286 -11.45 1.46 -1.69
N GLY A 287 -10.36 1.14 -2.40
CA GLY A 287 -10.01 1.87 -3.63
C GLY A 287 -11.02 1.66 -4.76
N PHE A 288 -11.61 0.47 -4.83
CA PHE A 288 -12.55 0.11 -5.88
C PHE A 288 -14.00 0.50 -5.58
N TYR A 289 -14.44 0.37 -4.32
CA TYR A 289 -15.84 0.61 -3.92
C TYR A 289 -16.04 1.91 -3.13
N GLY A 290 -14.96 2.54 -2.64
CA GLY A 290 -15.05 3.54 -1.57
C GLY A 290 -15.33 2.90 -0.21
N ASN A 291 -15.03 3.61 0.87
CA ASN A 291 -15.43 3.21 2.22
C ASN A 291 -15.54 4.43 3.14
N ALA A 292 -16.61 4.53 3.92
CA ALA A 292 -16.85 5.67 4.80
C ALA A 292 -15.69 5.85 5.79
N GLY A 293 -15.21 7.07 5.92
CA GLY A 293 -14.08 7.44 6.76
C GLY A 293 -12.71 7.24 6.11
N GLN A 294 -12.64 6.66 4.91
CA GLN A 294 -11.39 6.17 4.30
C GLN A 294 -11.09 6.80 2.93
N SER A 295 -11.39 8.08 2.75
CA SER A 295 -11.25 8.75 1.45
C SER A 295 -9.81 8.80 0.92
N ASP A 296 -8.83 9.20 1.74
CA ASP A 296 -7.39 9.14 1.44
C ASP A 296 -6.87 7.71 1.24
N TYR A 297 -7.35 6.76 2.04
CA TYR A 297 -6.99 5.36 1.93
C TYR A 297 -7.54 4.76 0.63
N ALA A 298 -8.76 5.09 0.23
CA ALA A 298 -9.33 4.73 -1.06
C ALA A 298 -8.49 5.32 -2.20
N VAL A 299 -8.11 6.60 -2.11
CA VAL A 299 -7.22 7.25 -3.09
C VAL A 299 -5.89 6.53 -3.21
N ALA A 300 -5.24 6.27 -2.08
CA ALA A 300 -3.91 5.66 -2.03
C ALA A 300 -3.91 4.23 -2.60
N ASN A 301 -4.94 3.43 -2.29
CA ASN A 301 -5.05 2.06 -2.80
C ASN A 301 -5.47 2.02 -4.28
N GLU A 302 -6.35 2.92 -4.72
CA GLU A 302 -6.70 3.01 -6.13
C GLU A 302 -5.52 3.48 -6.98
N ALA A 303 -4.73 4.44 -6.49
CA ALA A 303 -3.47 4.81 -7.14
C ALA A 303 -2.53 3.60 -7.28
N LEU A 304 -2.42 2.73 -6.26
CA LEU A 304 -1.63 1.49 -6.39
C LEU A 304 -2.20 0.53 -7.45
N ASN A 305 -3.53 0.39 -7.54
CA ASN A 305 -4.17 -0.42 -8.59
C ASN A 305 -3.77 0.09 -9.98
N ARG A 306 -3.75 1.41 -10.16
CA ARG A 306 -3.36 2.05 -11.42
C ARG A 306 -1.86 1.92 -11.70
N ILE A 307 -1.01 2.13 -10.70
CA ILE A 307 0.45 1.94 -10.80
C ILE A 307 0.78 0.50 -11.20
N ALA A 308 0.01 -0.50 -10.77
CA ALA A 308 0.23 -1.89 -11.16
C ALA A 308 0.17 -2.10 -12.69
N LEU A 309 -0.60 -1.28 -13.42
CA LEU A 309 -0.72 -1.37 -14.88
C LEU A 309 0.53 -0.84 -15.62
N LEU A 310 1.45 -0.18 -14.92
CA LEU A 310 2.71 0.33 -15.47
C LEU A 310 3.85 -0.71 -15.46
N PHE A 311 3.64 -1.89 -14.86
CA PHE A 311 4.66 -2.92 -14.67
C PHE A 311 4.53 -4.07 -15.67
#